data_AF-A0A839SCE0-F1
#
_entry.id   AF-A0A839SCE0-F1
#
_cell.length_a   1.000
_cell.length_b   1.000
_cell.length_c   1.000
_cell.angle_alpha   90.00
_cell.angle_beta   90.00
_cell.angle_gamma   90.00
#
_symmetry.space_group_name_H-M   'P 1'
#
loop_
_entity.id
_entity.type
_entity.pdbx_description
1 polymer ?
#
loop_
_entity_poly.entity_id
_entity_poly.type
_entity_poly.pdbx_seq_one_letter_code
_entity_poly.pdbx_strand_id
1 'polypeptide(L)' 'MEADPYKPIFECTLKEMEDRLRPVIEKVEAENLKAGFYNIYHYGNSKNMFVHQYADHRELVCVNAATGEIVVVNANF' A
#
# COMPACT_ATOMS: atom_id res chain seq x y z
N MET A 1 13.78 30.96 -0.84
CA MET A 1 12.85 29.83 -0.62
C MET A 1 11.68 30.41 0.13
N GLU A 2 10.56 30.65 -0.55
CA GLU A 2 9.33 31.02 0.13
C GLU A 2 8.89 29.83 0.98
N ALA A 3 8.60 30.08 2.25
CA ALA A 3 8.00 29.09 3.12
C ALA A 3 6.58 28.87 2.62
N ASP A 4 6.30 27.68 2.08
CA ASP A 4 4.96 27.27 1.67
C ASP A 4 4.04 27.49 2.89
N PRO A 5 3.01 28.35 2.79
CA PRO A 5 2.19 28.70 3.94
C PRO A 5 1.57 27.44 4.53
N TYR A 6 1.75 27.23 5.84
CA TYR A 6 1.15 26.10 6.54
C TYR A 6 -0.35 26.06 6.26
N LYS A 7 -0.77 25.09 5.46
CA LYS A 7 -2.18 24.83 5.15
C LYS A 7 -2.73 23.82 6.16
N PRO A 8 -3.70 24.21 7.02
CA PRO A 8 -4.33 23.30 7.97
C PRO A 8 -4.98 22.10 7.26
N ILE A 9 -5.07 20.96 7.95
CA ILE A 9 -5.57 19.70 7.37
C ILE A 9 -6.99 19.85 6.80
N PHE A 10 -7.86 20.61 7.47
CA PHE A 10 -9.24 20.82 7.04
C PHE A 10 -9.37 21.69 5.76
N GLU A 11 -8.29 22.34 5.34
CA GLU A 11 -8.22 23.11 4.09
C GLU A 11 -7.50 22.33 2.98
N CYS A 12 -6.89 21.19 3.30
CA CYS A 12 -6.25 20.33 2.32
C CYS A 12 -7.29 19.55 1.50
N THR A 13 -7.04 19.48 0.20
CA THR A 13 -7.68 18.51 -0.68
C THR A 13 -7.24 17.09 -0.31
N LEU A 14 -8.01 16.09 -0.73
CA LEU A 14 -7.65 14.68 -0.55
C LEU A 14 -6.25 14.37 -1.11
N LYS A 15 -5.94 14.92 -2.29
CA LYS A 15 -4.63 14.75 -2.92
C LYS A 15 -3.50 15.36 -2.09
N GLU A 16 -3.67 16.59 -1.59
CA GLU A 16 -2.66 17.22 -0.73
C GLU A 16 -2.44 16.43 0.58
N MET A 17 -3.49 15.86 1.16
CA MET A 17 -3.37 15.00 2.33
C MET A 17 -2.64 13.69 2.00
N GLU A 18 -2.97 13.07 0.87
CA GLU A 18 -2.30 11.86 0.38
C GLU A 18 -0.81 12.11 0.12
N ASP A 19 -0.47 13.21 -0.55
CA ASP A 19 0.91 13.60 -0.85
C ASP A 19 1.70 13.87 0.44
N ARG A 20 1.08 14.43 1.48
CA ARG A 20 1.68 14.62 2.81
C ARG A 20 1.90 13.30 3.55
N LEU A 21 1.00 12.33 3.39
CA LEU A 21 1.09 11.03 4.06
C LEU A 21 2.04 10.07 3.35
N ARG A 22 2.23 10.22 2.03
CA ARG A 22 3.06 9.33 1.20
C ARG A 22 4.43 9.01 1.82
N PRO A 23 5.23 9.98 2.28
CA PRO A 23 6.57 9.68 2.80
C PRO A 23 6.53 8.86 4.10
N VAL A 24 5.48 9.05 4.91
CA VAL A 24 5.29 8.27 6.15
C VAL A 24 4.86 6.85 5.82
N ILE A 25 3.97 6.68 4.83
CA ILE A 25 3.53 5.37 4.34
C ILE A 25 4.74 4.60 3.80
N GLU A 26 5.52 5.19 2.90
CA GLU A 26 6.71 4.58 2.30
C GLU A 26 7.74 4.15 3.37
N LYS A 27 7.90 4.96 4.42
CA LYS A 27 8.78 4.62 5.54
C LYS A 27 8.29 3.37 6.29
N VAL A 28 7.00 3.31 6.63
CA VAL A 28 6.41 2.16 7.33
C VAL A 28 6.48 0.90 6.47
N GLU A 29 6.20 1.03 5.17
CA GLU A 29 6.33 -0.07 4.21
C GLU A 29 7.76 -0.63 4.16
N ALA A 30 8.77 0.25 4.14
CA ALA A 30 10.17 -0.16 4.16
C ALA A 30 10.57 -0.83 5.48
N GLU A 31 10.05 -0.35 6.61
CA GLU A 31 10.28 -0.95 7.93
C GLU A 31 9.64 -2.33 8.05
N ASN A 32 8.42 -2.51 7.54
CA ASN A 32 7.74 -3.81 7.50
C ASN A 32 8.51 -4.83 6.68
N LEU A 33 8.96 -4.45 5.48
CA LEU A 33 9.76 -5.33 4.63
C LEU A 33 11.09 -5.72 5.29
N LYS A 34 11.77 -4.79 5.97
CA LYS A 34 12.99 -5.08 6.72
C LYS A 34 12.76 -6.04 7.89
N ALA A 35 11.58 -6.01 8.50
CA ALA A 35 11.18 -6.92 9.57
C ALA A 35 10.74 -8.30 9.05
N GLY A 36 10.69 -8.51 7.74
CA GLY A 36 10.26 -9.77 7.11
C GLY A 36 8.74 -9.88 6.92
N PHE A 37 7.99 -8.80 7.11
CA PHE A 37 6.57 -8.73 6.77
C PHE A 37 6.37 -8.40 5.29
N TYR A 38 5.16 -8.60 4.80
CA TYR A 38 4.77 -8.22 3.45
C TYR A 38 3.80 -7.04 3.46
N ASN A 39 3.81 -6.27 2.38
CA ASN A 39 2.81 -5.22 2.12
C ASN A 39 1.73 -5.75 1.18
N ILE A 40 0.52 -5.20 1.26
CA ILE A 40 -0.63 -5.62 0.44
C ILE A 40 -1.07 -4.46 -0.44
N TYR A 41 -1.16 -4.70 -1.74
CA TYR A 41 -1.62 -3.72 -2.73
C TYR A 41 -2.81 -4.25 -3.52
N HIS A 42 -3.76 -3.39 -3.86
CA HIS A 42 -4.88 -3.78 -4.70
C HIS A 42 -4.42 -3.99 -6.16
N TYR A 43 -4.79 -5.10 -6.77
CA TYR A 43 -4.38 -5.40 -8.15
C TYR A 43 -5.42 -4.90 -9.17
N GLY A 44 -5.16 -3.72 -9.72
CA GLY A 44 -5.99 -3.11 -10.76
C GLY A 44 -7.44 -2.92 -10.33
N ASN A 45 -8.39 -3.21 -11.23
CA ASN A 45 -9.84 -3.11 -10.96
C ASN A 45 -10.47 -4.41 -10.46
N SER A 46 -9.68 -5.45 -10.17
CA SER A 46 -10.22 -6.73 -9.69
C SER A 46 -10.49 -6.66 -8.20
N LYS A 47 -11.76 -6.81 -7.80
CA LYS A 47 -12.21 -6.63 -6.40
C LYS A 47 -11.54 -7.57 -5.40
N ASN A 48 -11.05 -8.71 -5.87
CA ASN A 48 -10.58 -9.79 -5.02
C ASN A 48 -9.09 -10.11 -5.25
N MET A 49 -8.39 -9.37 -6.11
CA MET A 49 -6.99 -9.64 -6.39
C MET A 49 -6.09 -8.60 -5.74
N PHE A 50 -5.04 -9.09 -5.10
CA PHE A 50 -4.09 -8.29 -4.36
C PHE A 50 -2.67 -8.76 -4.67
N VAL A 51 -1.71 -7.86 -4.53
CA VAL A 51 -0.29 -8.18 -4.59
C VAL A 51 0.24 -8.19 -3.17
N HIS A 52 0.77 -9.33 -2.74
CA HIS A 52 1.61 -9.40 -1.55
C HIS A 52 3.05 -9.14 -1.96
N GLN A 53 3.65 -8.08 -1.43
CA GLN A 53 5.05 -7.74 -1.67
C GLN A 53 5.88 -8.12 -0.45
N TYR A 54 6.79 -9.06 -0.65
CA TYR A 54 7.83 -9.43 0.31
C TYR A 54 9.13 -8.67 0.00
N ALA A 55 10.15 -8.88 0.82
CA ALA A 55 11.45 -8.23 0.63
C ALA A 55 12.18 -8.70 -0.64
N ASP A 56 11.94 -9.94 -1.06
CA ASP A 56 12.68 -10.63 -2.13
C ASP A 56 11.81 -10.99 -3.35
N HIS A 57 10.49 -11.10 -3.20
CA HIS A 57 9.56 -11.46 -4.27
C HIS A 57 8.18 -10.82 -4.10
N ARG A 58 7.31 -11.06 -5.08
CA ARG A 58 5.91 -10.63 -5.08
C ARG A 58 5.01 -11.78 -5.50
N GLU A 59 3.86 -11.85 -4.87
CA GLU A 59 2.82 -12.83 -5.16
C GLU A 59 1.53 -12.10 -5.55
N LEU A 60 0.88 -12.56 -6.62
CA LEU A 60 -0.51 -12.22 -6.89
C LEU A 60 -1.40 -13.19 -6.14
N VAL A 61 -2.27 -12.68 -5.29
CA VAL A 61 -3.20 -13.47 -4.49
C VAL A 61 -4.64 -13.10 -4.81
N CYS A 62 -5.54 -14.07 -4.66
CA CYS A 62 -6.98 -13.87 -4.66
C CYS A 62 -7.49 -14.03 -3.23
N VAL A 63 -8.25 -13.07 -2.71
CA VAL A 63 -8.84 -13.11 -1.38
C VAL A 63 -10.33 -13.34 -1.50
N ASN A 64 -10.83 -14.42 -0.91
CA ASN A 64 -12.26 -14.67 -0.79
C ASN A 64 -12.84 -13.79 0.32
N ALA A 65 -13.56 -12.74 -0.05
CA ALA A 65 -14.14 -11.79 0.90
C ALA A 65 -15.13 -12.41 1.90
N ALA A 66 -15.76 -13.55 1.58
CA ALA A 66 -16.70 -14.21 2.47
C ALA A 66 -16.02 -15.05 3.56
N THR A 67 -14.83 -15.60 3.29
CA THR A 67 -14.14 -16.54 4.19
C THR A 67 -12.81 -16.00 4.72
N GLY A 68 -12.25 -14.96 4.11
CA GLY A 68 -10.90 -14.48 4.37
C GLY A 68 -9.79 -15.39 3.80
N GLU A 69 -10.16 -16.43 3.06
CA GLU A 69 -9.19 -17.36 2.45
C GLU A 69 -8.36 -16.66 1.38
N ILE A 70 -7.05 -16.89 1.41
CA ILE A 70 -6.07 -16.32 0.49
C ILE A 70 -5.52 -17.45 -0.39
N VAL A 71 -5.63 -17.29 -1.71
CA VAL A 71 -5.13 -18.25 -2.70
C VAL A 71 -4.06 -17.57 -3.54
N VAL A 72 -2.86 -18.15 -3.60
CA VAL A 72 -1.79 -17.66 -4.47
C VAL A 72 -2.12 -18.01 -5.92
N VAL A 73 -2.27 -16.98 -6.75
CA VAL A 73 -2.57 -17.09 -8.19
C VAL A 73 -1.28 -17.11 -9.00
N ASN A 74 -0.28 -16.31 -8.62
CA ASN A 74 1.06 -16.33 -9.22
C ASN A 74 2.11 -16.01 -8.15
N ALA A 75 3.04 -16.95 -7.92
CA ALA A 75 4.11 -16.80 -6.92
C ALA A 75 5.32 -15.97 -7.42
N ASN A 76 5.40 -15.68 -8.72
CA ASN A 76 6.45 -14.87 -9.34
C ASN A 76 5.81 -13.71 -10.11
N PHE A 77 5.08 -12.84 -9.39
CA PHE A 77 4.31 -11.75 -9.98
C PHE A 77 5.14 -10.48 -10.24
#